data_AF-Q95WS2-F1
#
_entry.id   AF-Q95WS2-F1
#
_cell.length_a   1.000
_cell.length_b   1.000
_cell.length_c   1.000
_cell.angle_alpha   90.00
_cell.angle_beta   90.00
_cell.angle_gamma   90.00
#
_symmetry.space_group_name_H-M   'P 1'
#
loop_
_entity.id
_entity.type
_entity.pdbx_description
1 polymer ?
#
loop_
_entity_poly.entity_id
_entity_poly.type
_entity_poly.pdbx_seq_one_letter_code
_entity_poly.pdbx_strand_id
1 'polypeptide(L)'
;NHAGQKYYGKCPDDRSFKTPVCKQYCQYGYGKRYKLDKVLAKAAYRVPRFEEAIQMQIMNKGPVQAAFTVYDDFSFYKTGVYVHTSGRSRG
;
A
#
# COMPACT_ATOMS: atom_id res chain seq x y z
N ASN A 1 1.59 0.81 -20.20
CA ASN A 1 2.53 1.89 -20.55
C ASN A 1 2.49 2.96 -19.47
N HIS A 2 3.46 2.97 -18.56
CA HIS A 2 3.58 3.95 -17.49
C HIS A 2 4.45 5.13 -17.96
N ALA A 3 3.87 6.08 -18.70
CA ALA A 3 4.60 7.25 -19.16
C ALA A 3 5.08 8.08 -17.96
N GLY A 4 6.37 8.43 -17.92
CA GLY A 4 6.97 9.25 -16.86
C GLY A 4 7.29 8.54 -15.55
N GLN A 5 7.14 7.21 -15.46
CA GLN A 5 7.49 6.45 -14.26
C GLN A 5 8.83 5.73 -14.41
N LYS A 6 9.54 5.57 -13.29
CA LYS A 6 10.76 4.75 -13.20
C LYS A 6 10.42 3.33 -13.66
N TYR A 7 11.07 2.85 -14.71
CA TYR A 7 10.85 1.51 -15.24
C TYR A 7 11.54 0.48 -14.34
N TYR A 8 10.75 -0.41 -13.73
CA TYR A 8 11.24 -1.47 -12.82
C TYR A 8 11.45 -2.82 -13.53
N GLY A 9 11.51 -2.82 -14.88
CA GLY A 9 11.48 -4.04 -15.67
C GLY A 9 10.06 -4.52 -15.97
N LYS A 10 9.95 -5.60 -16.74
CA LYS A 10 8.67 -6.31 -16.89
C LYS A 10 8.32 -6.96 -15.55
N CYS A 11 7.02 -7.00 -15.23
CA CYS A 11 6.55 -7.83 -14.12
C CYS A 11 6.97 -9.29 -14.39
N PRO A 12 7.51 -10.00 -13.39
CA PRO A 12 7.96 -11.37 -13.56
C PRO A 12 6.76 -12.30 -13.83
N ASP A 13 6.98 -13.35 -14.61
CA ASP A 13 5.92 -14.26 -15.07
C ASP A 13 5.27 -15.04 -13.93
N ASP A 14 6.05 -15.35 -12.88
CA ASP A 14 5.59 -15.96 -11.63
C ASP A 14 4.85 -14.96 -10.70
N ARG A 15 4.70 -13.71 -11.14
CA ARG A 15 4.08 -12.58 -10.42
C ARG A 15 4.70 -12.31 -9.06
N SER A 16 5.93 -12.75 -8.84
CA SER A 16 6.58 -12.68 -7.54
C SER A 16 7.99 -12.12 -7.66
N PHE A 17 8.29 -11.12 -6.84
CA PHE A 17 9.66 -10.72 -6.60
C PHE A 17 10.12 -11.38 -5.31
N LYS A 18 11.34 -11.93 -5.30
CA LYS A 18 11.93 -12.44 -4.06
C LYS A 18 11.98 -11.32 -3.02
N THR A 19 11.53 -11.61 -1.80
CA THR A 19 11.64 -10.68 -0.68
C THR A 19 13.12 -10.27 -0.53
N PRO A 20 13.44 -8.97 -0.63
CA PRO A 20 14.81 -8.52 -0.54
C PRO A 20 15.38 -8.77 0.86
N VAL A 21 16.69 -9.01 0.95
CA VAL A 21 17.37 -9.17 2.22
C VAL A 21 17.28 -7.90 3.07
N CYS A 22 17.07 -8.06 4.38
CA CYS A 22 17.02 -6.95 5.32
C CYS A 22 18.42 -6.34 5.52
N LYS A 23 18.72 -5.29 4.77
CA LYS A 23 19.99 -4.54 4.86
C LYS A 23 19.85 -3.40 5.86
N GLN A 24 20.70 -3.39 6.89
CA GLN A 24 20.71 -2.35 7.92
C GLN A 24 21.62 -1.16 7.54
N TYR A 25 21.59 -0.76 6.27
CA TYR A 25 22.32 0.40 5.73
C TYR A 25 21.49 1.08 4.64
N CYS A 26 21.64 2.40 4.49
CA CYS A 26 20.95 3.17 3.45
C CYS A 26 21.70 3.11 2.12
N GLN A 27 21.03 3.49 1.03
CA GLN A 27 21.65 3.63 -0.29
C GLN A 27 22.83 4.61 -0.27
N TYR A 28 23.83 4.35 -1.11
CA TYR A 28 24.98 5.24 -1.27
C TYR A 28 24.52 6.66 -1.66
N GLY A 29 25.11 7.69 -1.04
CA GLY A 29 24.75 9.09 -1.26
C GLY A 29 23.57 9.64 -0.45
N TYR A 30 22.85 8.83 0.34
CA TYR A 30 21.66 9.26 1.11
C TYR A 30 21.96 10.19 2.31
N GLY A 31 23.23 10.34 2.71
CA GLY A 31 23.65 11.31 3.74
C GLY A 31 23.30 10.97 5.20
N LYS A 32 22.34 10.07 5.46
CA LYS A 32 21.97 9.60 6.81
C LYS A 32 22.28 8.12 7.02
N ARG A 33 22.73 7.76 8.23
CA ARG A 33 22.92 6.36 8.65
C ARG A 33 21.57 5.71 8.94
N TYR A 34 21.41 4.45 8.54
CA TYR A 34 20.18 3.66 8.75
C TYR A 34 19.59 3.76 10.16
N LYS A 35 20.42 3.62 11.20
CA LYS A 35 19.95 3.69 12.60
C LYS A 35 19.40 5.06 12.98
N LEU A 36 19.93 6.13 12.40
CA LEU A 36 19.54 7.52 12.68
C LEU A 36 18.33 7.97 11.86
N ASP A 37 17.98 7.24 10.80
CA ASP A 37 16.85 7.56 9.93
C ASP A 37 15.57 6.80 10.30
N LYS A 38 15.60 5.99 11.36
CA LYS A 38 14.40 5.31 11.86
C LYS A 38 13.43 6.32 12.48
N VAL A 39 12.22 6.37 11.93
CA VAL A 39 11.09 7.09 12.51
C VAL A 39 10.19 6.08 13.23
N LEU A 40 9.97 6.28 14.53
CA LEU A 40 9.19 5.37 15.36
C LEU A 40 7.80 5.96 15.65
N ALA A 41 6.77 5.13 15.53
CA ALA A 41 5.43 5.51 15.91
C ALA A 41 5.29 5.54 17.44
N LYS A 42 4.52 6.50 17.96
CA LYS A 42 4.18 6.56 19.39
C LYS A 42 3.14 5.51 19.77
N ALA A 43 2.20 5.20 18.87
CA ALA A 43 1.12 4.25 19.09
C ALA A 43 0.61 3.67 17.77
N ALA A 44 0.00 2.48 17.84
CA ALA A 44 -0.75 1.86 16.75
C ALA A 44 -2.04 1.26 17.34
N TYR A 45 -3.18 1.52 16.68
CA TYR A 45 -4.49 1.06 17.15
C TYR A 45 -5.43 0.81 15.97
N ARG A 46 -6.49 0.04 16.23
CA ARG A 46 -7.55 -0.23 15.24
C ARG A 46 -8.66 0.80 15.41
N VAL A 47 -9.12 1.35 14.30
CA VAL A 47 -10.33 2.15 14.27
C VAL A 47 -11.53 1.21 14.36
N PRO A 48 -12.56 1.53 15.17
CA PRO A 48 -13.81 0.77 15.17
C PRO A 48 -14.42 0.66 13.76
N ARG A 49 -15.09 -0.45 13.47
CA ARG A 49 -15.72 -0.73 12.16
C ARG A 49 -17.07 0.00 12.03
N PHE A 50 -17.06 1.30 12.28
CA PHE A 50 -18.21 2.20 12.14
C PHE A 50 -17.81 3.34 11.21
N GLU A 51 -18.69 3.69 10.27
CA GLU A 51 -18.38 4.67 9.24
C GLU A 51 -18.03 6.03 9.83
N GLU A 52 -18.83 6.51 10.78
CA GLU A 52 -18.62 7.80 11.46
C GLU A 52 -17.29 7.80 12.23
N ALA A 53 -16.95 6.67 12.87
CA ALA A 53 -15.67 6.53 13.56
C ALA A 53 -14.49 6.63 12.59
N ILE A 54 -14.58 6.01 11.41
CA ILE A 54 -13.54 6.07 10.38
C ILE A 54 -13.44 7.48 9.80
N GLN A 55 -14.57 8.11 9.46
CA GLN A 55 -14.61 9.49 8.97
C GLN A 55 -13.99 10.46 9.98
N MET A 56 -14.36 10.37 11.26
CA MET A 56 -13.79 11.21 12.32
C MET A 56 -12.29 10.97 12.51
N GLN A 57 -11.80 9.74 12.39
CA GLN A 57 -10.37 9.46 12.46
C GLN A 57 -9.62 10.09 11.28
N ILE A 58 -10.14 9.95 10.06
CA ILE A 58 -9.54 10.55 8.87
C ILE A 58 -9.50 12.07 8.98
N MET A 59 -10.63 12.68 9.38
CA MET A 59 -10.76 14.13 9.52
C MET A 59 -9.82 14.71 10.59
N ASN A 60 -9.70 14.05 11.74
CA ASN A 60 -8.97 14.59 12.89
C ASN A 60 -7.51 14.15 12.99
N LYS A 61 -7.14 13.01 12.38
CA LYS A 61 -5.81 12.37 12.53
C LYS A 61 -5.13 12.06 11.19
N GLY A 62 -5.81 12.23 10.06
CA GLY A 62 -5.27 12.00 8.73
C GLY A 62 -5.52 10.58 8.19
N PRO A 63 -4.93 10.24 7.03
CA PRO A 63 -5.20 8.98 6.33
C PRO A 63 -4.99 7.73 7.20
N VAL A 64 -5.84 6.73 7.00
CA VAL A 64 -5.77 5.43 7.67
C VAL A 64 -5.44 4.32 6.68
N GLN A 65 -4.91 3.21 7.18
CA GLN A 65 -4.70 2.00 6.38
C GLN A 65 -5.90 1.05 6.51
N ALA A 66 -6.39 0.55 5.39
CA ALA A 66 -7.47 -0.44 5.32
C ALA A 66 -7.09 -1.60 4.39
N ALA A 67 -7.84 -2.70 4.49
CA ALA A 67 -7.75 -3.84 3.58
C ALA A 67 -9.16 -4.19 3.09
N PHE A 68 -9.26 -4.62 1.85
CA PHE A 68 -10.49 -5.13 1.23
C PHE A 68 -10.13 -6.29 0.31
N THR A 69 -11.07 -7.19 0.09
CA THR A 69 -10.89 -8.34 -0.81
C THR A 69 -10.90 -7.86 -2.25
N VAL A 70 -9.85 -8.22 -3.00
CA VAL A 70 -9.77 -7.95 -4.43
C VAL A 70 -10.52 -9.04 -5.20
N TYR A 71 -11.31 -8.65 -6.18
CA TYR A 71 -12.01 -9.55 -7.11
C TYR A 71 -11.47 -9.36 -8.53
N ASP A 72 -11.79 -10.31 -9.42
CA ASP A 72 -11.38 -10.25 -10.83
C ASP A 72 -11.74 -8.94 -11.53
N ASP A 73 -12.96 -8.46 -11.32
CA ASP A 73 -13.50 -7.25 -11.92
C ASP A 73 -12.74 -5.98 -11.51
N PHE A 74 -12.14 -5.95 -10.30
CA PHE A 74 -11.33 -4.82 -9.83
C PHE A 74 -10.14 -4.49 -10.75
N SER A 75 -9.53 -5.50 -11.40
CA SER A 75 -8.39 -5.28 -12.32
C SER A 75 -8.76 -4.43 -13.54
N PHE A 76 -10.06 -4.35 -13.86
CA PHE A 76 -10.59 -3.60 -15.00
C PHE A 76 -11.20 -2.26 -14.59
N TYR A 77 -11.31 -1.95 -13.30
CA TYR A 77 -11.82 -0.68 -12.81
C TYR A 77 -11.00 0.52 -13.33
N LYS A 78 -11.69 1.60 -13.75
CA LYS A 78 -11.07 2.82 -14.29
C LYS A 78 -11.55 4.11 -13.64
N THR A 79 -12.86 4.26 -13.46
CA THR A 79 -13.50 5.51 -12.99
C THR A 79 -14.79 5.21 -12.23
N GLY A 80 -15.23 6.13 -11.37
CA GLY A 80 -16.51 6.04 -10.65
C GLY A 80 -16.35 5.61 -9.20
N VAL A 81 -17.27 4.78 -8.71
CA VAL A 81 -17.22 4.16 -7.38
C VAL A 81 -17.24 2.65 -7.60
N TYR A 82 -16.21 1.96 -7.13
CA TYR A 82 -16.10 0.51 -7.28
C TYR A 82 -17.12 -0.21 -6.39
N VAL A 83 -17.88 -1.10 -7.00
CA VAL A 83 -18.73 -2.10 -6.33
C VAL A 83 -18.47 -3.42 -7.03
N HIS A 84 -18.19 -4.48 -6.26
CA HIS A 84 -17.99 -5.80 -6.84
C HIS A 84 -19.30 -6.29 -7.51
N THR A 85 -19.18 -6.83 -8.72
CA THR A 85 -20.33 -7.31 -9.52
C THR A 85 -20.12 -8.72 -10.09
N SER A 86 -18.87 -9.12 -10.37
CA SER A 86 -18.61 -10.41 -11.03
C SER A 86 -17.18 -10.92 -10.84
N GLY A 87 -17.01 -12.21 -11.08
CA GLY A 87 -15.73 -12.91 -10.96
C GLY A 87 -15.40 -13.31 -9.52
N ARG A 88 -14.33 -14.10 -9.36
CA ARG A 88 -14.01 -14.72 -8.06
C ARG A 88 -13.07 -13.85 -7.24
N SER A 89 -13.06 -14.10 -5.94
CA SER A 89 -12.07 -13.50 -5.03
C SER A 89 -10.65 -13.87 -5.44
N ARG A 90 -9.74 -12.90 -5.35
CA ARG A 90 -8.31 -13.00 -5.64
C ARG A 90 -7.43 -12.81 -4.41
N GLY A 91 -8.03 -12.59 -3.24
CA GLY A 91 -7.33 -12.28 -1.99
C GLY A 91 -7.67 -10.89 -1.49
#